data_AF-A0AAV3U4S8-F1
#
_entry.id   AF-A0AAV3U4S8-F1
#
_cell.length_a   1.000
_cell.length_b   1.000
_cell.length_c   1.000
_cell.angle_alpha   90.00
_cell.angle_beta   90.00
_cell.angle_gamma   90.00
#
_symmetry.space_group_name_H-M   'P 1'
#
loop_
_entity.id
_entity.type
_entity.pdbx_description
1 polymer ?
#
loop_
_entity_poly.entity_id
_entity_poly.type
_entity_poly.pdbx_seq_one_letter_code
_entity_poly.pdbx_strand_id
1 'polypeptide(L)'
;MGIKLFYRTTRQQTLTYEGGLYCEHCLAMLEDLNSLESKLRDGQVRTEGKIRISCPMLFGRYCIAPVTRKLIRQYPNIYIETEFSDHVIDVLSAGFDVTIPLGKPTDSTAIIAKKIAVQRMVVFASPSYLAAFGTPTSTEDLQQHRAILYGRSAHIYS
;
A
#
# COMPACT_ATOMS: atom_id res chain seq x y z
N MET A 1 4.62 25.46 -26.25
CA MET A 1 4.68 25.87 -24.83
C MET A 1 5.97 25.32 -24.23
N GLY A 2 6.86 26.19 -23.75
CA GLY A 2 8.20 25.82 -23.26
C GLY A 2 8.20 25.51 -21.76
N ILE A 3 7.60 24.40 -21.35
CA ILE A 3 7.55 23.96 -19.94
C ILE A 3 8.67 22.94 -19.73
N LYS A 4 9.48 23.11 -18.69
CA LYS A 4 10.54 22.15 -18.34
C LYS A 4 9.90 20.97 -17.62
N LEU A 5 9.98 19.79 -18.21
CA LEU A 5 9.48 18.53 -17.63
C LEU A 5 10.56 17.77 -16.85
N PHE A 6 11.82 18.10 -17.08
CA PHE A 6 12.95 17.45 -16.43
C PHE A 6 13.98 18.48 -15.94
N TYR A 7 14.51 18.24 -14.76
CA TYR A 7 15.80 18.76 -14.34
C TYR A 7 16.88 17.79 -14.82
N ARG A 8 17.79 18.27 -15.69
CA ARG A 8 18.92 17.50 -16.18
C ARG A 8 20.19 17.94 -15.45
N THR A 9 20.88 16.99 -14.83
CA THR A 9 22.30 17.14 -14.46
C THR A 9 23.11 16.10 -15.22
N THR A 10 24.44 16.23 -15.27
CA THR A 10 25.34 15.28 -15.96
C THR A 10 25.37 13.88 -15.35
N ARG A 11 24.67 13.65 -14.22
CA ARG A 11 24.60 12.35 -13.54
C ARG A 11 23.18 11.83 -13.26
N GLN A 12 22.15 12.69 -13.26
CA GLN A 12 20.76 12.28 -12.98
C GLN A 12 19.73 13.14 -13.73
N GLN A 13 18.60 12.52 -14.08
CA GLN A 13 17.40 13.20 -14.57
C GLN A 13 16.27 13.03 -13.56
N THR A 14 15.68 14.14 -13.11
CA THR A 14 14.54 14.16 -12.18
C THR A 14 13.37 14.88 -12.84
N LEU A 15 12.15 14.39 -12.65
CA LEU A 15 10.95 15.06 -13.14
C LEU A 15 10.73 16.38 -12.39
N THR A 16 10.27 17.41 -13.11
CA THR A 16 9.67 18.58 -12.47
C THR A 16 8.26 18.24 -11.98
N TYR A 17 7.63 19.11 -11.19
CA TYR A 17 6.23 18.93 -10.77
C TYR A 17 5.30 18.81 -12.00
N GLU A 18 5.50 19.68 -12.98
CA GLU A 18 4.79 19.67 -14.25
C GLU A 18 5.12 18.43 -15.08
N GLY A 19 6.36 17.93 -15.00
CA GLY A 19 6.80 16.68 -15.61
C GLY A 19 6.12 15.46 -15.01
N GLY A 20 5.96 15.41 -13.69
CA GLY A 20 5.23 14.37 -12.98
C GLY A 20 3.76 14.34 -13.41
N LEU A 21 3.08 15.50 -13.34
CA LEU A 21 1.68 15.63 -13.74
C LEU A 21 1.45 15.28 -15.22
N TYR A 22 2.36 15.70 -16.11
CA TYR A 22 2.29 15.36 -17.52
C TYR A 22 2.51 13.86 -17.77
N CYS A 23 3.49 13.25 -17.09
CA CYS A 23 3.76 11.82 -17.18
C CYS A 23 2.56 11.00 -16.71
N GLU A 24 1.97 11.36 -15.56
CA GLU A 24 0.78 10.72 -15.01
C GLU A 24 -0.40 10.77 -16.00
N HIS A 25 -0.69 11.95 -16.56
CA HIS A 25 -1.74 12.09 -17.57
C HIS A 25 -1.46 11.30 -18.85
N CYS A 26 -0.22 11.29 -19.33
CA CYS A 26 0.15 10.50 -20.51
C CYS A 26 0.01 8.99 -20.26
N LEU A 27 0.40 8.52 -19.08
CA LEU A 27 0.24 7.11 -18.69
C LEU A 27 -1.23 6.73 -18.59
N ALA A 28 -2.07 7.56 -17.97
CA ALA A 28 -3.51 7.35 -17.89
C ALA A 28 -4.16 7.31 -19.29
N MET A 29 -3.79 8.23 -20.19
CA MET A 29 -4.29 8.23 -21.57
C MET A 29 -3.87 7.00 -22.37
N LEU A 30 -2.64 6.50 -22.17
CA LEU A 30 -2.16 5.27 -22.80
C LEU A 30 -2.90 4.03 -22.27
N GLU A 31 -3.23 4.02 -20.99
CA GLU A 31 -4.02 2.95 -20.37
C GLU A 31 -5.46 2.96 -20.87
N ASP A 32 -6.08 4.14 -20.98
CA ASP A 32 -7.40 4.32 -21.60
C ASP A 32 -7.40 3.85 -23.05
N LEU A 33 -6.38 4.20 -23.83
CA LEU A 33 -6.21 3.76 -25.21
C LEU A 33 -6.09 2.23 -25.29
N ASN A 34 -5.25 1.62 -24.46
CA ASN A 34 -5.10 0.16 -24.38
C ASN A 34 -6.41 -0.53 -23.96
N SER A 35 -7.15 0.06 -23.02
CA SER A 35 -8.46 -0.44 -22.58
C SER A 35 -9.49 -0.37 -23.71
N LEU A 36 -9.51 0.72 -24.49
CA LEU A 36 -10.38 0.88 -25.65
C LEU A 36 -10.01 -0.10 -26.77
N GLU A 37 -8.73 -0.25 -27.10
CA GLU A 37 -8.26 -1.23 -28.09
C GLU A 37 -8.60 -2.66 -27.67
N SER A 38 -8.47 -2.99 -26.39
CA SER A 38 -8.87 -4.29 -25.82
C SER A 38 -10.39 -4.52 -25.94
N LYS A 39 -11.21 -3.51 -25.64
CA LYS A 39 -12.68 -3.55 -25.81
C LYS A 39 -13.13 -3.66 -27.26
N LEU A 40 -12.37 -3.10 -28.21
CA LEU A 40 -12.68 -3.13 -29.64
C LEU A 40 -12.24 -4.44 -30.31
N ARG A 41 -11.18 -5.09 -29.80
CA ARG A 41 -10.60 -6.29 -30.42
C ARG A 41 -11.35 -7.60 -30.15
N ASP A 42 -12.06 -7.72 -29.04
CA ASP A 42 -12.89 -8.89 -28.73
C ASP A 42 -14.09 -8.40 -27.92
N GLY A 43 -15.31 -8.78 -28.30
CA GLY A 43 -16.54 -8.54 -27.51
C GLY A 43 -16.57 -9.19 -26.12
N GLN A 44 -15.42 -9.65 -25.62
CA GLN A 44 -15.15 -10.06 -24.26
C GLN A 44 -13.97 -9.23 -23.74
N VAL A 45 -14.22 -8.39 -22.74
CA VAL A 45 -13.18 -7.70 -21.96
C VAL A 45 -12.22 -8.76 -21.41
N ARG A 46 -11.04 -8.90 -22.01
CA ARG A 46 -9.99 -9.78 -21.47
C ARG A 46 -9.42 -9.13 -20.23
N THR A 47 -9.53 -9.81 -19.09
CA THR A 47 -8.88 -9.38 -17.83
C THR A 47 -7.41 -9.76 -17.90
N GLU A 48 -6.58 -8.82 -18.34
CA GLU A 48 -5.13 -8.98 -18.53
C GLU A 48 -4.38 -7.70 -18.11
N GLY A 49 -3.07 -7.82 -17.84
CA GLY A 49 -2.22 -6.70 -17.48
C GLY A 49 -1.56 -6.82 -16.10
N LYS A 50 -0.79 -5.81 -15.72
CA LYS A 50 -0.04 -5.76 -14.45
C LYS A 50 -0.84 -4.96 -13.41
N ILE A 51 -0.93 -5.49 -12.20
CA ILE A 51 -1.54 -4.82 -11.04
C ILE A 51 -0.50 -4.69 -9.93
N ARG A 52 -0.23 -3.48 -9.46
CA ARG A 52 0.70 -3.15 -8.38
C ARG A 52 -0.08 -2.84 -7.11
N ILE A 53 0.20 -3.61 -6.06
CA ILE A 53 -0.48 -3.51 -4.76
C ILE A 53 0.52 -3.17 -3.67
N SER A 54 0.23 -2.18 -2.84
CA SER A 54 0.99 -1.91 -1.60
C SER A 54 0.12 -2.15 -0.35
N CYS A 55 0.65 -2.86 0.64
CA CYS A 55 -0.05 -3.09 1.90
C CYS A 55 0.89 -3.45 3.08
N PRO A 56 0.43 -3.30 4.34
CA PRO A 56 1.18 -3.66 5.55
C PRO A 56 1.64 -5.10 5.53
N MET A 57 2.81 -5.38 6.07
CA MET A 57 3.47 -6.67 5.86
C MET A 57 2.63 -7.87 6.36
N LEU A 58 2.11 -7.78 7.58
CA LEU A 58 1.31 -8.86 8.15
C LEU A 58 -0.04 -9.00 7.43
N PHE A 59 -0.69 -7.89 7.12
CA PHE A 59 -1.97 -7.90 6.39
C PHE A 59 -1.80 -8.46 4.97
N GLY A 60 -0.73 -8.05 4.29
CA GLY A 60 -0.32 -8.55 2.98
C GLY A 60 -0.15 -10.05 2.98
N ARG A 61 0.63 -10.57 3.94
CA ARG A 61 0.89 -12.01 4.07
C ARG A 61 -0.37 -12.83 4.40
N TYR A 62 -1.18 -12.40 5.36
CA TYR A 62 -2.29 -13.21 5.87
C TYR A 62 -3.61 -13.01 5.13
N CYS A 63 -3.84 -11.83 4.54
CA CYS A 63 -5.11 -11.48 3.90
C CYS A 63 -4.99 -11.30 2.39
N ILE A 64 -3.94 -10.63 1.91
CA ILE A 64 -3.82 -10.30 0.47
C ILE A 64 -3.25 -11.44 -0.35
N ALA A 65 -2.16 -12.08 0.09
CA ALA A 65 -1.52 -13.17 -0.64
C ALA A 65 -2.48 -14.35 -0.98
N PRO A 66 -3.42 -14.76 -0.10
CA PRO A 66 -4.43 -15.76 -0.46
C PRO A 66 -5.41 -15.29 -1.55
N VAL A 67 -5.77 -14.01 -1.56
CA VAL A 67 -6.70 -13.41 -2.54
C VAL A 67 -6.02 -13.26 -3.89
N THR A 68 -4.80 -12.72 -3.93
CA THR A 68 -4.03 -12.58 -5.18
C THR A 68 -3.77 -13.94 -5.82
N ARG A 69 -3.47 -14.97 -5.01
CA ARG A 69 -3.36 -16.35 -5.49
C ARG A 69 -4.64 -16.88 -6.14
N LYS A 70 -5.82 -16.57 -5.58
CA LYS A 70 -7.11 -16.94 -6.20
C LYS A 70 -7.32 -16.17 -7.51
N LEU A 71 -6.97 -14.89 -7.53
CA LEU A 71 -7.15 -14.01 -8.68
C LEU A 71 -6.30 -14.46 -9.88
N ILE A 72 -5.01 -14.75 -9.67
CA ILE A 72 -4.10 -15.21 -10.73
C ILE A 72 -4.54 -16.57 -11.30
N ARG A 73 -5.15 -17.43 -10.49
CA ARG A 73 -5.73 -18.70 -10.96
C ARG A 73 -6.98 -18.51 -11.81
N GLN A 74 -7.80 -17.52 -11.47
CA GLN A 74 -9.03 -17.21 -12.19
C GLN A 74 -8.76 -16.44 -13.48
N TYR A 75 -7.74 -15.59 -13.49
CA TYR A 75 -7.35 -14.75 -14.62
C TYR A 75 -5.87 -14.97 -14.95
N PRO A 76 -5.52 -15.97 -15.77
CA PRO A 76 -4.12 -16.34 -16.03
C PRO A 76 -3.28 -15.25 -16.71
N ASN A 77 -3.92 -14.26 -17.33
CA ASN A 77 -3.27 -13.19 -18.08
C ASN A 77 -2.96 -11.95 -17.20
N ILE A 78 -3.28 -11.97 -15.91
CA ILE A 78 -2.90 -10.90 -14.98
C ILE A 78 -1.59 -11.22 -14.29
N TYR A 79 -0.80 -10.17 -14.04
CA TYR A 79 0.43 -10.22 -13.26
C TYR A 79 0.26 -9.32 -12.05
N ILE A 80 0.49 -9.84 -10.84
CA ILE A 80 0.35 -9.05 -9.61
C ILE A 80 1.72 -8.85 -8.99
N GLU A 81 2.12 -7.59 -8.85
CA GLU A 81 3.29 -7.16 -8.09
C GLU A 81 2.82 -6.64 -6.73
N THR A 82 3.36 -7.18 -5.65
CA THR A 82 2.98 -6.78 -4.28
C THR A 82 4.17 -6.24 -3.52
N GLU A 83 4.03 -5.02 -2.99
CA GLU A 83 4.94 -4.47 -1.98
C GLU A 83 4.33 -4.60 -0.59
N PHE A 84 5.10 -5.19 0.32
CA PHE A 84 4.71 -5.36 1.72
C PHE A 84 5.53 -4.44 2.60
N SER A 85 4.90 -3.35 3.04
CA SER A 85 5.56 -2.25 3.73
C SER A 85 4.63 -1.62 4.75
N ASP A 86 5.15 -1.34 5.95
CA ASP A 86 4.42 -0.60 7.00
C ASP A 86 4.60 0.93 6.84
N HIS A 87 5.19 1.37 5.73
CA HIS A 87 5.28 2.79 5.38
C HIS A 87 3.98 3.29 4.76
N VAL A 88 3.58 4.50 5.17
CA VAL A 88 2.53 5.24 4.44
C VAL A 88 3.16 5.72 3.14
N ILE A 89 2.69 5.18 2.02
CA ILE A 89 3.15 5.52 0.69
C ILE A 89 2.09 6.38 0.02
N ASP A 90 2.52 7.46 -0.63
CA ASP A 90 1.64 8.21 -1.52
C ASP A 90 1.39 7.37 -2.79
N VAL A 91 0.12 7.04 -2.99
CA VAL A 91 -0.36 6.12 -4.02
C VAL A 91 -0.02 6.64 -5.42
N LEU A 92 -0.22 7.93 -5.63
CA LEU A 92 -0.11 8.57 -6.95
C LEU A 92 1.36 8.67 -7.38
N SER A 93 2.23 9.11 -6.48
CA SER A 93 3.65 9.27 -6.79
C SER A 93 4.41 7.94 -6.90
N ALA A 94 3.93 6.86 -6.28
CA ALA A 94 4.59 5.55 -6.31
C ALA A 94 4.10 4.61 -7.43
N GLY A 95 3.04 4.97 -8.14
CA GLY A 95 2.49 4.20 -9.26
C GLY A 95 1.89 2.86 -8.81
N PHE A 96 1.17 2.85 -7.68
CA PHE A 96 0.39 1.70 -7.23
C PHE A 96 -1.07 1.83 -7.68
N ASP A 97 -1.64 0.74 -8.16
CA ASP A 97 -3.06 0.68 -8.54
C ASP A 97 -3.95 0.56 -7.29
N VAL A 98 -3.45 -0.15 -6.27
CA VAL A 98 -4.16 -0.36 -5.01
C VAL A 98 -3.22 -0.20 -3.83
N THR A 99 -3.61 0.61 -2.86
CA THR A 99 -2.92 0.66 -1.56
C THR A 99 -3.89 0.39 -0.42
N ILE A 100 -3.38 -0.27 0.62
CA ILE A 100 -4.14 -0.65 1.80
C ILE A 100 -3.44 -0.10 3.03
N PRO A 101 -3.45 1.23 3.25
CA PRO A 101 -2.75 1.81 4.39
C PRO A 101 -3.41 1.42 5.73
N LEU A 102 -2.62 1.44 6.80
CA LEU A 102 -3.16 1.49 8.15
C LEU A 102 -3.57 2.93 8.47
N GLY A 103 -4.83 3.12 8.84
CA GLY A 103 -5.34 4.43 9.25
C GLY A 103 -6.50 4.92 8.40
N LYS A 104 -6.80 6.21 8.52
CA LYS A 104 -7.86 6.84 7.72
C LYS A 104 -7.36 7.04 6.28
N PRO A 105 -8.23 6.85 5.28
CA PRO A 105 -7.88 7.21 3.91
C PRO A 105 -7.59 8.71 3.82
N THR A 106 -6.70 9.08 2.90
CA THR A 106 -6.48 10.48 2.55
C THR A 106 -7.74 11.02 1.85
N ASP A 107 -8.22 12.19 2.27
CA ASP A 107 -9.28 12.92 1.57
C ASP A 107 -8.70 13.52 0.28
N SER A 108 -8.64 12.71 -0.78
CA SER A 108 -8.22 13.12 -2.11
C SER A 108 -9.33 12.87 -3.11
N THR A 109 -9.63 13.84 -3.95
CA THR A 109 -10.60 13.70 -5.05
C THR A 109 -10.09 12.80 -6.18
N ALA A 110 -8.78 12.54 -6.23
CA ALA A 110 -8.15 11.68 -7.23
C ALA A 110 -8.17 10.19 -6.86
N ILE A 111 -8.57 9.82 -5.63
CA ILE A 111 -8.49 8.45 -5.13
C ILE A 111 -9.83 8.03 -4.55
N ILE A 112 -10.29 6.83 -4.90
CA ILE A 112 -11.48 6.23 -4.29
C ILE A 112 -11.05 5.45 -3.05
N ALA A 113 -11.47 5.93 -1.88
CA ALA A 113 -11.23 5.25 -0.61
C ALA A 113 -12.39 4.33 -0.23
N LYS A 114 -12.08 3.07 0.10
CA LYS A 114 -13.06 2.12 0.65
C LYS A 114 -12.52 1.42 1.89
N LYS A 115 -13.29 1.44 2.98
CA LYS A 115 -12.98 0.64 4.17
C LYS A 115 -13.17 -0.85 3.86
N ILE A 116 -12.11 -1.63 3.99
CA ILE A 116 -12.14 -3.09 3.74
C ILE A 116 -12.06 -3.94 5.01
N ALA A 117 -11.48 -3.40 6.09
CA ALA A 117 -11.29 -4.13 7.34
C ALA A 117 -11.10 -3.17 8.53
N VAL A 118 -11.11 -3.73 9.75
CA VAL A 118 -10.69 -3.07 10.98
C VAL A 118 -9.64 -3.95 11.64
N GLN A 119 -8.45 -3.40 11.89
CA GLN A 119 -7.42 -4.05 12.67
C GLN A 119 -7.53 -3.60 14.14
N ARG A 120 -7.65 -4.55 15.07
CA ARG A 120 -7.65 -4.27 16.51
C ARG A 120 -6.26 -4.54 17.08
N MET A 121 -5.74 -3.60 17.85
CA MET A 121 -4.53 -3.81 18.65
C MET A 121 -4.93 -4.34 20.02
N VAL A 122 -4.21 -5.37 20.46
CA VAL A 122 -4.44 -6.07 21.74
C VAL A 122 -3.07 -6.36 22.36
N VAL A 123 -3.01 -6.29 23.68
CA VAL A 123 -1.79 -6.57 24.44
C VAL A 123 -1.74 -8.06 24.74
N PHE A 124 -0.58 -8.67 24.55
CA PHE A 124 -0.34 -10.06 24.86
C PHE A 124 0.93 -10.19 25.71
N ALA A 125 0.95 -11.22 26.55
CA ALA A 125 2.12 -11.63 27.30
C ALA A 125 2.20 -13.15 27.31
N SER A 126 3.41 -13.70 27.43
CA SER A 126 3.55 -15.15 27.58
C SER A 126 2.99 -15.60 28.94
N PRO A 127 2.43 -16.82 29.04
CA PRO A 127 1.96 -17.36 30.32
C PRO A 127 3.06 -17.37 31.39
N SER A 128 4.30 -17.67 30.99
CA SER A 128 5.46 -17.67 31.90
C SER A 128 5.78 -16.29 32.47
N TYR A 129 5.60 -15.23 31.68
CA TYR A 129 5.81 -13.86 32.14
C TYR A 129 4.73 -13.45 33.15
N LEU A 130 3.47 -13.73 32.86
CA LEU A 130 2.35 -13.42 33.75
C LEU A 130 2.44 -14.18 35.08
N ALA A 131 2.93 -15.43 35.06
CA ALA A 131 3.16 -16.20 36.28
C ALA A 131 4.25 -15.59 37.19
N ALA A 132 5.26 -14.95 36.60
CA ALA A 132 6.38 -14.37 37.34
C ALA A 132 6.13 -12.92 37.79
N PHE A 133 5.38 -12.14 37.01
CA PHE A 133 5.21 -10.70 37.20
C PHE A 133 3.77 -10.27 37.50
N GLY A 134 2.83 -11.20 37.52
CA GLY A 134 1.40 -10.94 37.70
C GLY A 134 0.69 -10.56 36.38
N THR A 135 -0.65 -10.54 36.43
CA THR A 135 -1.50 -10.13 35.31
C THR A 135 -2.00 -8.71 35.53
N PRO A 136 -1.72 -7.76 34.63
CA PRO A 136 -2.22 -6.39 34.75
C PRO A 136 -3.74 -6.38 34.57
N THR A 137 -4.44 -5.64 35.43
CA THR A 137 -5.90 -5.48 35.41
C THR A 137 -6.33 -4.07 35.01
N SER A 138 -5.39 -3.12 35.05
CA SER A 138 -5.56 -1.73 34.63
C SER A 138 -4.45 -1.29 33.66
N THR A 139 -4.63 -0.14 33.03
CA THR A 139 -3.61 0.48 32.18
C THR A 139 -2.40 0.95 32.99
N GLU A 140 -2.62 1.37 34.23
CA GLU A 140 -1.61 1.85 35.16
C GLU A 140 -0.64 0.72 35.56
N ASP A 141 -1.16 -0.50 35.74
CA ASP A 141 -0.35 -1.69 36.05
C ASP A 141 0.72 -1.94 34.97
N LEU A 142 0.45 -1.58 33.72
CA LEU A 142 1.38 -1.77 32.61
C LEU A 142 2.69 -1.01 32.79
N GLN A 143 2.72 0.08 33.56
CA GLN A 143 3.96 0.81 33.85
C GLN A 143 4.97 -0.03 34.65
N GLN A 144 4.50 -1.04 35.38
CA GLN A 144 5.35 -1.95 36.14
C GLN A 144 5.79 -3.18 35.33
N HIS A 145 5.31 -3.30 34.08
CA HIS A 145 5.64 -4.41 33.20
C HIS A 145 6.63 -4.01 32.12
N ARG A 146 7.50 -4.95 31.73
CA ARG A 146 8.38 -4.79 30.57
C ARG A 146 7.56 -4.96 29.30
N ALA A 147 7.55 -3.92 28.46
CA ALA A 147 6.87 -3.93 27.17
C ALA A 147 7.86 -4.14 26.02
N ILE A 148 7.44 -4.91 25.02
CA ILE A 148 8.09 -4.97 23.70
C ILE A 148 7.15 -4.25 22.75
N LEU A 149 7.58 -3.10 22.23
CA LEU A 149 6.76 -2.28 21.35
C LEU A 149 7.17 -2.52 19.90
N TYR A 150 6.19 -2.83 19.06
CA TYR A 150 6.36 -2.80 17.60
C TYR A 150 6.18 -1.34 17.14
N GLY A 151 7.28 -0.60 17.09
CA GLY A 151 7.30 0.82 16.73
C GLY A 151 7.75 1.06 15.30
N ARG A 152 7.19 2.09 14.66
CA ARG A 152 7.91 2.86 13.63
C ARG A 152 9.13 3.47 14.33
N SER A 153 10.30 3.43 13.69
CA SER A 153 11.48 4.17 14.16
C SER A 153 11.15 5.66 14.22
N ALA A 154 10.69 6.13 15.36
CA ALA A 154 10.59 7.52 15.77
C ALA A 154 10.59 7.53 17.30
N HIS A 155 11.77 7.81 17.85
CA HIS A 155 12.07 8.21 19.23
C HIS A 155 11.07 7.78 20.31
N ILE A 156 11.39 6.69 21.00
CA ILE A 156 10.91 6.45 22.37
C ILE A 156 11.94 7.13 23.28
N TYR A 157 11.66 8.36 23.73
CA TYR A 157 12.33 8.88 24.93
C TYR A 157 11.63 8.27 26.14
N SER A 158 12.43 7.59 26.95
CA SER A 158 12.14 7.21 28.34
C SER A 158 11.83 8.42 29.20
#